data_AF-A0A521VC53-F1
#
_entry.id   AF-A0A521VC53-F1
#
_cell.length_a   1.000
_cell.length_b   1.000
_cell.length_c   1.000
_cell.angle_alpha   90.00
_cell.angle_beta   90.00
_cell.angle_gamma   90.00
#
_symmetry.space_group_name_H-M   'P 1'
#
loop_
_entity.id
_entity.type
_entity.pdbx_description
1 polymer ?
#
loop_
_entity_poly.entity_id
_entity_poly.type
_entity_poly.pdbx_seq_one_letter_code
_entity_poly.pdbx_strand_id
1 'polypeptide(L)' 'MRALRAVMVAGFVLSPGALLAAPGETKIHWYGHAAFRIETPSGGVILIDPWLTSPANPDKNSLSELG' A
#
# COMPACT_ATOMS: atom_id res chain seq x y z
N MET A 1 -57.09 -26.79 -4.09
CA MET A 1 -56.29 -26.95 -2.84
C MET A 1 -54.86 -26.56 -3.16
N ARG A 2 -54.42 -25.42 -2.63
CA ARG A 2 -53.08 -24.86 -2.77
C ARG A 2 -52.14 -25.59 -1.82
N ALA A 3 -51.12 -26.27 -2.33
CA ALA A 3 -49.88 -26.64 -1.64
C ALA A 3 -49.06 -27.42 -2.69
N LEU A 4 -47.79 -27.15 -2.96
CA LEU A 4 -46.74 -26.84 -2.02
C LEU A 4 -45.64 -26.08 -2.76
N ARG A 5 -45.31 -24.89 -2.24
CA ARG A 5 -44.15 -24.10 -2.64
C ARG A 5 -42.89 -24.65 -1.99
N ALA A 6 -41.77 -24.24 -2.57
CA ALA A 6 -40.41 -24.24 -2.02
C ALA A 6 -39.59 -25.52 -2.25
N VAL A 7 -39.13 -25.69 -3.50
CA VAL A 7 -37.81 -26.27 -3.72
C VAL A 7 -36.79 -25.22 -3.25
N MET A 8 -36.17 -25.52 -2.12
CA MET A 8 -35.11 -24.73 -1.50
C MET A 8 -33.90 -24.76 -2.44
N VAL A 9 -33.64 -23.63 -3.10
CA VAL A 9 -32.39 -23.42 -3.86
C VAL A 9 -31.27 -23.34 -2.82
N ALA A 10 -30.56 -24.46 -2.63
CA ALA A 10 -29.29 -24.47 -1.92
C ALA A 10 -28.25 -23.77 -2.82
N GLY A 11 -28.29 -22.43 -2.81
CA GLY A 11 -27.25 -21.60 -3.39
C GLY A 11 -26.00 -21.79 -2.54
N PHE A 12 -25.11 -22.67 -2.98
CA PHE A 12 -23.73 -22.68 -2.54
C PHE A 12 -23.15 -21.34 -2.97
N VAL A 13 -23.20 -20.35 -2.08
CA VAL A 13 -22.54 -19.06 -2.28
C VAL A 13 -21.06 -19.38 -2.40
N LEU A 14 -20.56 -19.36 -3.63
CA LEU A 14 -19.13 -19.27 -3.92
C LEU A 14 -18.63 -18.06 -3.11
N SER A 15 -18.04 -18.32 -1.94
CA SER A 15 -17.21 -17.32 -1.29
C SER A 15 -16.10 -17.03 -2.29
N PRO A 16 -16.05 -15.83 -2.90
CA PRO A 16 -14.93 -15.48 -3.75
C PRO A 16 -13.73 -15.61 -2.84
N GLY A 17 -12.87 -16.59 -3.13
CA GLY A 17 -11.69 -16.88 -2.35
C GLY A 17 -11.01 -15.56 -2.00
N ALA A 18 -10.65 -15.43 -0.73
CA ALA A 18 -9.92 -14.28 -0.21
C ALA A 18 -8.97 -13.78 -1.28
N LEU A 19 -9.25 -12.60 -1.83
CA LEU A 19 -8.33 -11.93 -2.73
C LEU A 19 -7.00 -11.93 -1.99
N LEU A 20 -6.03 -12.69 -2.49
CA LEU A 20 -4.67 -12.56 -2.02
C LEU A 20 -4.35 -11.09 -2.27
N ALA A 21 -4.31 -10.31 -1.19
CA ALA A 21 -3.97 -8.91 -1.28
C ALA A 21 -2.66 -8.86 -2.06
N ALA A 22 -2.68 -8.18 -3.21
CA ALA A 22 -1.47 -8.00 -3.98
C ALA A 22 -0.41 -7.46 -3.02
N PRO A 23 0.81 -8.03 -3.01
CA PRO A 23 1.85 -7.49 -2.15
C PRO A 23 1.95 -5.99 -2.42
N GLY A 24 1.94 -5.19 -1.35
CA GLY A 24 2.06 -3.75 -1.48
C GLY A 24 3.31 -3.37 -2.29
N GLU A 25 3.33 -2.17 -2.85
CA GLU A 25 4.47 -1.70 -3.63
C GLU A 25 5.56 -1.14 -2.72
N THR A 26 6.82 -1.41 -3.07
CA THR A 26 7.95 -0.66 -2.51
C THR A 26 8.02 0.69 -3.21
N LYS A 27 7.91 1.79 -2.48
CA LYS A 27 8.06 3.14 -3.05
C LYS A 27 9.44 3.68 -2.75
N ILE A 28 10.08 4.28 -3.75
CA ILE A 28 11.39 4.91 -3.61
C ILE A 28 11.27 6.37 -4.01
N HIS A 29 11.69 7.26 -3.12
CA HIS A 29 11.82 8.68 -3.37
C HIS A 29 13.29 9.09 -3.27
N TRP A 30 13.78 9.84 -4.26
CA TRP A 30 15.13 10.38 -4.28
C TRP A 30 15.12 11.87 -3.96
N TYR A 31 15.77 12.25 -2.86
CA TYR A 31 15.86 13.62 -2.39
C TYR A 31 17.13 14.35 -2.87
N GLY A 32 17.87 13.80 -3.84
CA GLY A 32 19.14 14.37 -4.28
C GLY A 32 20.37 13.75 -3.60
N HIS A 33 21.54 13.91 -4.23
CA HIS A 33 22.81 13.32 -3.78
C HIS A 33 22.65 11.80 -3.48
N ALA A 34 22.97 11.35 -2.26
CA ALA A 34 22.77 9.97 -1.79
C ALA A 34 21.52 9.81 -0.88
N ALA A 35 20.65 10.83 -0.80
CA ALA A 35 19.48 10.81 0.08
C ALA A 35 18.29 10.09 -0.57
N PHE A 36 17.82 9.02 0.06
CA PHE A 36 16.66 8.23 -0.39
C PHE A 36 15.69 7.94 0.74
N ARG A 37 14.41 7.84 0.40
CA ARG A 37 13.36 7.27 1.24
C ARG A 37 12.72 6.08 0.58
N ILE A 38 12.62 4.99 1.32
CA ILE A 38 12.03 3.73 0.87
C ILE A 38 10.85 3.40 1.78
N GLU A 39 9.65 3.28 1.20
CA GLU A 39 8.49 2.70 1.87
C GLU A 39 8.43 1.21 1.52
N THR A 40 8.37 0.34 2.52
CA THR A 40 8.18 -1.09 2.32
C THR A 40 6.69 -1.42 2.14
N PRO A 41 6.37 -2.57 1.52
CA PRO A 41 4.98 -3.04 1.38
C PRO A 41 4.23 -3.18 2.71
N SER A 42 4.96 -3.43 3.79
CA SER A 42 4.43 -3.54 5.15
C SER A 42 4.27 -2.21 5.88
N GLY A 43 4.55 -1.09 5.21
CA GLY A 43 4.44 0.27 5.77
C GLY A 43 5.68 0.75 6.53
N GLY A 44 6.79 0.02 6.48
CA GLY A 44 8.07 0.46 7.05
C GLY A 44 8.67 1.60 6.23
N VAL A 45 9.36 2.53 6.89
CA VAL A 45 10.06 3.64 6.23
C VAL A 45 11.56 3.54 6.54
N ILE A 46 12.38 3.53 5.49
CA ILE A 46 13.83 3.52 5.57
C ILE A 46 14.35 4.81 4.95
N LEU A 47 15.20 5.52 5.67
CA LEU A 47 15.92 6.69 5.18
C LEU A 47 17.40 6.32 5.00
N ILE A 48 17.94 6.58 3.82
CA ILE A 48 19.35 6.39 3.49
C ILE A 48 19.98 7.76 3.32
N ASP A 49 21.07 7.99 4.05
CA ASP A 49 21.88 9.23 4.02
C ASP A 49 21.03 10.52 3.96
N PRO A 50 20.18 10.80 4.97
CA PRO A 50 19.10 11.79 4.89
C PRO A 50 19.59 13.25 5.00
N TRP A 51 20.47 13.68 4.09
CA TRP A 51 20.90 15.07 3.96
C TRP A 51 19.86 15.89 3.21
N LEU A 52 18.85 16.37 3.94
CA LEU A 52 17.72 17.09 3.34
C LEU A 52 17.95 18.60 3.26
N THR A 53 18.90 19.13 4.03
CA THR A 53 19.18 20.58 4.11
C THR A 53 20.52 20.99 3.48
N SER A 54 21.52 20.12 3.47
CA SER A 54 22.85 20.35 2.85
C SER A 54 23.60 19.03 2.78
N PRO A 55 24.16 18.53 1.66
CA PRO A 55 24.20 19.14 0.31
C PRO A 55 22.82 19.26 -0.35
N ALA A 56 22.78 19.93 -1.51
CA ALA A 56 21.55 20.43 -2.11
C ALA A 56 20.52 19.33 -2.46
N ASN A 57 19.43 19.30 -1.70
CA ASN A 57 18.18 18.65 -2.06
C ASN A 57 17.38 19.54 -3.04
N PRO A 58 16.92 19.04 -4.20
CA PRO A 58 16.10 19.79 -5.14
C PRO A 58 14.69 20.08 -4.61
N ASP A 59 14.14 19.22 -3.75
CA ASP A 59 12.84 19.39 -3.12
C ASP A 59 12.97 20.08 -1.75
N LYS A 60 12.65 21.38 -1.73
CA LYS A 60 12.73 22.21 -0.52
C LYS A 60 11.63 21.91 0.50
N ASN A 61 10.58 21.17 0.13
CA ASN A 61 9.46 20.85 1.00
C ASN A 61 9.55 19.45 1.61
N SER A 62 10.39 18.57 1.07
CA SER A 62 10.63 17.19 1.54
C SER A 62 10.67 16.98 3.06
N LEU A 63 11.17 17.94 3.85
CA LEU A 63 11.21 17.86 5.31
C LEU A 63 9.81 17.74 5.95
N SER A 64 8.80 18.40 5.39
CA SER A 64 7.43 18.36 5.94
C SER A 64 6.71 17.05 5.63
N GLU A 65 7.21 16.29 4.66
CA GLU A 65 6.63 15.00 4.23
C GLU A 65 7.09 13.82 5.10
N LEU A 66 8.08 14.05 5.97
CA LEU A 66 8.65 13.00 6.83
C LEU A 66 7.89 12.80 8.14
N GLY A 67 6.98 13.72 8.51
CA GLY A 67 6.19 13.67 9.75
C GLY A 67 6.56 14.75 10.75
#